data_AF-A0A497Q0S1-F1
#
_entry.id   AF-A0A497Q0S1-F1
#
_cell.length_a   1.000
_cell.length_b   1.000
_cell.length_c   1.000
_cell.angle_alpha   90.00
_cell.angle_beta   90.00
_cell.angle_gamma   90.00
#
_symmetry.space_group_name_H-M   'P 1'
#
loop_
_entity.id
_entity.type
_entity.pdbx_description
1 polymer ?
#
loop_
_entity_poly.entity_id
_entity_poly.type
_entity_poly.pdbx_seq_one_letter_code
_entity_poly.pdbx_strand_id
1 'polypeptide(L)'
;MGDFKDGKFKMKGTATYEDELLIMDGGKRVVRMHARNIGKVDLEKKAIRIAAMNFEIIEGEKTSVVSGSIRLELGNASKSWWTELWA
;
A
#
# COMPACT_ATOMS: atom_id res chain seq x y z
N MET A 1 8.55 16.57 -5.68
CA MET A 1 9.05 15.91 -4.45
C MET A 1 8.36 16.61 -3.28
N GLY A 2 7.43 15.94 -2.61
CA GLY A 2 6.62 16.53 -1.54
C GLY A 2 7.37 16.65 -0.21
N ASP A 3 6.78 17.38 0.72
CA ASP A 3 7.33 17.82 2.02
C ASP A 3 7.62 16.67 3.02
N PHE A 4 7.37 15.41 2.63
CA PHE A 4 7.58 14.24 3.47
C PHE A 4 9.00 13.69 3.26
N LYS A 5 9.93 14.12 4.12
CA LYS A 5 11.36 13.72 4.08
C LYS A 5 11.64 12.31 4.64
N ASP A 6 10.64 11.56 5.11
CA ASP A 6 10.83 10.21 5.64
C ASP A 6 10.77 9.14 4.53
N GLY A 7 11.92 8.56 4.20
CA GLY A 7 12.05 7.60 3.08
C GLY A 7 11.46 6.21 3.30
N LYS A 8 11.07 5.85 4.54
CA LYS A 8 10.41 4.58 4.89
C LYS A 8 9.53 4.79 6.13
N PHE A 9 8.22 4.56 6.01
CA PHE A 9 7.29 4.61 7.16
C PHE A 9 6.44 3.34 7.24
N LYS A 10 6.08 2.95 8.47
CA LYS A 10 5.24 1.77 8.76
C LYS A 10 3.90 2.24 9.32
N MET A 11 2.81 1.69 8.78
CA MET A 11 1.45 2.04 9.14
C MET A 11 0.64 0.77 9.40
N LYS A 12 -0.24 0.80 10.41
CA LYS A 12 -1.28 -0.23 10.62
C LYS A 12 -2.62 0.41 10.30
N GLY A 13 -3.44 -0.24 9.48
CA GLY A 13 -4.66 0.36 8.96
C GLY A 13 -5.62 -0.62 8.31
N THR A 14 -6.81 -0.14 8.00
CA THR A 14 -7.82 -0.86 7.20
C THR A 14 -7.68 -0.47 5.73
N ALA A 15 -7.78 -1.46 4.84
CA ALA A 15 -7.77 -1.25 3.40
C ALA A 15 -9.17 -1.47 2.82
N THR A 16 -9.69 -0.49 2.09
CA THR A 16 -10.97 -0.57 1.36
C THR A 16 -10.77 -0.22 -0.11
N TYR A 17 -11.65 -0.73 -0.97
CA TYR A 17 -11.64 -0.48 -2.41
C TYR A 17 -13.00 0.11 -2.81
N GLU A 18 -13.02 1.43 -3.06
CA GLU A 18 -14.19 2.18 -3.50
C GLU A 18 -13.84 2.93 -4.78
N ASP A 19 -14.72 2.93 -5.79
CA ASP A 19 -14.54 3.69 -7.04
C ASP A 19 -13.16 3.55 -7.72
N GLU A 20 -12.65 2.31 -7.77
CA GLU A 20 -11.31 1.98 -8.30
C GLU A 20 -10.15 2.63 -7.54
N LEU A 21 -10.38 3.08 -6.31
CA LEU A 21 -9.40 3.68 -5.42
C LEU A 21 -9.09 2.73 -4.27
N LEU A 22 -7.83 2.32 -4.15
CA LEU A 22 -7.34 1.67 -2.95
C LEU A 22 -7.06 2.74 -1.89
N ILE A 23 -7.74 2.65 -0.76
CA ILE A 23 -7.55 3.52 0.40
C ILE A 23 -6.96 2.70 1.54
N MET A 24 -5.86 3.16 2.10
CA MET A 24 -5.23 2.59 3.29
C MET A 24 -5.18 3.66 4.37
N ASP A 25 -5.93 3.47 5.46
CA ASP A 25 -6.05 4.46 6.53
C ASP A 25 -5.37 3.97 7.82
N GLY A 26 -4.35 4.70 8.29
CA GLY A 26 -3.67 4.46 9.56
C GLY A 26 -3.91 5.54 10.62
N GLY A 27 -5.03 6.26 10.53
CA GLY A 27 -5.46 7.31 11.46
C GLY A 27 -4.84 8.67 11.14
N LYS A 28 -3.53 8.83 11.42
CA LYS A 28 -2.84 10.12 11.15
C LYS A 28 -2.56 10.33 9.66
N ARG A 29 -2.38 9.24 8.91
CA ARG A 29 -2.02 9.25 7.51
C ARG A 29 -2.95 8.34 6.72
N VAL A 30 -3.46 8.86 5.61
CA VAL A 30 -4.26 8.11 4.65
C VAL A 30 -3.48 8.02 3.35
N VAL A 31 -3.30 6.82 2.84
CA VAL A 31 -2.69 6.58 1.53
C VAL A 31 -3.79 6.20 0.54
N ARG A 32 -3.90 6.95 -0.56
CA ARG A 32 -4.87 6.70 -1.63
C ARG A 32 -4.12 6.41 -2.93
N MET A 33 -4.66 5.49 -3.72
CA MET A 33 -4.08 5.10 -5.01
C MET A 33 -5.18 4.64 -5.95
N HIS A 34 -5.22 5.18 -7.16
CA HIS A 34 -6.09 4.68 -8.21
C HIS A 34 -5.58 3.34 -8.76
N ALA A 35 -6.47 2.41 -9.07
CA ALA A 35 -6.14 1.08 -9.59
C ALA A 35 -5.34 1.15 -10.90
N ARG A 36 -5.66 2.11 -11.78
CA ARG A 36 -4.90 2.40 -13.01
C ARG A 36 -3.42 2.75 -12.78
N ASN A 37 -3.06 3.15 -11.55
CA ASN A 37 -1.69 3.50 -11.19
C ASN A 37 -0.92 2.31 -10.62
N ILE A 38 -1.59 1.17 -10.35
CA ILE A 38 -0.95 -0.07 -9.94
C ILE A 38 -0.17 -0.61 -11.14
N GLY A 39 1.15 -0.48 -11.08
CA GLY A 39 2.04 -1.00 -12.12
C GLY A 39 2.30 -2.50 -11.94
N LYS A 40 2.40 -2.97 -10.68
CA LYS A 40 2.70 -4.36 -10.38
C LYS A 40 2.21 -4.76 -8.98
N VAL A 41 1.71 -5.98 -8.86
CA VAL A 41 1.44 -6.65 -7.58
C VAL A 41 2.27 -7.92 -7.50
N ASP A 42 3.16 -7.98 -6.51
CA ASP A 42 3.98 -9.16 -6.22
C ASP A 42 3.46 -9.80 -4.93
N LEU A 43 3.04 -11.06 -5.04
CA LEU A 43 2.75 -11.88 -3.87
C LEU A 43 4.10 -12.34 -3.27
N GLU A 44 4.26 -12.21 -1.96
CA GLU A 44 5.39 -12.74 -1.19
C GLU A 44 4.87 -13.76 -0.15
N LYS A 45 5.75 -14.64 0.33
CA LYS A 45 5.41 -15.68 1.32
C LYS A 45 4.64 -15.19 2.56
N LYS A 46 4.87 -13.94 2.98
CA LYS A 46 4.21 -13.30 4.15
C LYS A 46 3.86 -11.83 3.90
N ALA A 47 3.73 -11.42 2.65
CA ALA A 47 3.39 -10.02 2.34
C ALA A 47 2.79 -9.91 0.94
N ILE A 48 2.13 -8.79 0.67
CA ILE A 48 1.79 -8.36 -0.68
C ILE A 48 2.58 -7.07 -0.92
N ARG A 49 3.32 -7.02 -2.02
CA ARG A 49 3.99 -5.80 -2.45
C ARG A 49 3.25 -5.20 -3.63
N ILE A 50 2.80 -3.96 -3.46
CA ILE A 50 2.12 -3.21 -4.51
C ILE A 50 3.07 -2.10 -4.96
N ALA A 51 3.57 -2.19 -6.18
CA ALA A 51 4.34 -1.13 -6.82
C ALA A 51 3.38 -0.28 -7.65
N ALA A 52 3.42 1.03 -7.41
CA ALA A 52 2.56 1.96 -8.10
C ALA A 52 3.22 3.31 -8.29
N MET A 53 2.71 4.03 -9.27
CA MET A 53 3.04 5.43 -9.46
C MET A 53 2.01 6.28 -8.70
N ASN A 54 2.41 7.43 -8.17
CA ASN A 54 1.49 8.43 -7.64
C ASN A 54 0.57 7.94 -6.49
N PHE A 55 1.14 7.44 -5.40
CA PHE A 55 0.47 7.37 -4.10
C PHE A 55 0.18 8.78 -3.59
N GLU A 56 -1.06 9.04 -3.23
CA GLU A 56 -1.44 10.23 -2.48
C GLU A 56 -1.32 9.93 -0.99
N ILE A 57 -0.41 10.61 -0.31
CA ILE A 57 -0.27 10.54 1.15
C ILE A 57 -0.90 11.81 1.71
N ILE A 58 -1.94 11.63 2.51
CA ILE A 58 -2.68 12.70 3.19
C ILE A 58 -2.32 12.65 4.67
N GLU A 59 -1.80 13.75 5.22
CA GLU A 59 -1.55 13.94 6.66
C GLU A 59 -2.14 15.28 7.09
N GLY A 60 -3.29 15.25 7.78
CA GLY A 60 -4.06 16.46 8.09
C GLY A 60 -4.57 17.15 6.82
N GLU A 61 -4.23 18.42 6.63
CA GLU A 61 -4.60 19.21 5.43
C GLU A 61 -3.57 19.13 4.29
N LYS A 62 -2.47 18.39 4.48
CA LYS A 62 -1.40 18.28 3.48
C LYS A 62 -1.53 17.00 2.67
N THR A 63 -1.51 17.14 1.34
CA THR A 63 -1.42 16.03 0.38
C THR A 63 -0.06 16.04 -0.30
N SER A 64 0.57 14.88 -0.46
CA SER A 64 1.72 14.72 -1.34
C SER A 64 1.58 13.49 -2.22
N VAL A 65 2.10 13.62 -3.44
CA VAL A 65 2.14 12.55 -4.42
C VAL A 65 3.55 11.97 -4.48
N VAL A 66 3.67 10.66 -4.31
CA VAL A 66 4.95 9.93 -4.37
C VAL A 66 4.82 8.67 -5.23
N SER A 67 5.89 8.26 -5.90
CA SER A 67 5.94 6.96 -6.59
C SER A 67 6.82 6.00 -5.81
N GLY A 68 6.48 4.71 -5.79
CA GLY A 68 7.23 3.73 -5.01
C GLY A 68 6.54 2.39 -4.89
N SER A 69 6.68 1.75 -3.72
CA SER A 69 6.00 0.50 -3.42
C SER A 69 5.57 0.43 -1.97
N ILE A 70 4.39 -0.14 -1.74
CA ILE A 70 3.86 -0.44 -0.40
C ILE A 70 3.98 -1.94 -0.17
N ARG A 71 4.47 -2.32 1.01
CA ARG A 71 4.53 -3.72 1.45
C ARG A 71 3.50 -3.92 2.56
N LEU A 72 2.43 -4.64 2.23
CA LEU A 72 1.41 -5.07 3.17
C LEU A 72 1.88 -6.36 3.83
N GLU A 73 2.33 -6.28 5.09
CA GLU A 73 2.73 -7.47 5.86
C GLU A 73 1.49 -8.32 6.17
N LEU A 74 1.56 -9.60 5.81
CA LEU A 74 0.53 -10.59 6.11
C LEU A 74 0.95 -11.46 7.31
N GLY A 75 -0.02 -11.92 8.08
CA GLY A 75 0.21 -12.83 9.20
C GLY A 75 0.65 -14.23 8.75
N ASN A 76 1.04 -15.09 9.69
CA ASN A 76 1.50 -16.45 9.37
C ASN A 76 0.45 -17.30 8.62
N ALA A 77 -0.84 -16.94 8.72
CA ALA A 77 -1.92 -17.60 7.99
C ALA A 77 -1.78 -17.47 6.46
N SER A 78 -1.16 -16.41 5.93
CA SER A 78 -1.00 -16.25 4.47
C SER A 78 -0.03 -17.25 3.85
N LYS A 79 0.76 -17.94 4.69
CA LYS A 79 1.74 -18.92 4.22
C LYS A 79 1.09 -20.14 3.57
N SER A 80 -0.10 -20.55 4.03
CA SER A 80 -0.84 -21.67 3.43
C SER A 80 -1.25 -21.33 1.99
N TRP A 81 -1.85 -20.16 1.77
CA TRP A 81 -2.24 -19.69 0.44
C TRP A 81 -1.04 -19.53 -0.50
N TRP A 82 0.09 -19.03 0.01
CA TRP A 82 1.32 -18.96 -0.79
C TRP A 82 1.79 -20.35 -1.24
N THR A 83 1.75 -21.34 -0.36
CA THR A 83 2.11 -22.72 -0.73
C THR A 83 1.11 -23.32 -1.71
N GLU A 84 -0.19 -23.08 -1.57
CA GLU A 84 -1.21 -23.60 -2.49
C GLU A 84 -1.11 -23.02 -3.91
N LEU A 85 -0.77 -21.74 -4.04
CA LEU A 85 -0.68 -21.08 -5.35
C LEU A 85 0.63 -21.37 -6.12
N TRP A 86 1.68 -21.81 -5.42
CA TRP A 86 3.03 -21.93 -5.98
C TRP A 86 3.73 -23.27 -5.67
N ALA A 87 3.00 -24.27 -5.15
CA ALA A 87 3.46 -25.67 -5.08
C ALA A 87 3.36 -26.34 -6.45
#